data_AF-A2EYU6-F1
#
_entry.id   AF-A2EYU6-F1
#
_cell.length_a   1.000
_cell.length_b   1.000
_cell.length_c   1.000
_cell.angle_alpha   90.00
_cell.angle_beta   90.00
_cell.angle_gamma   90.00
#
_symmetry.space_group_name_H-M   'P 1'
#
loop_
_entity.id
_entity.type
_entity.pdbx_description
1 polymer ?
#
loop_
_entity_poly.entity_id
_entity_poly.type
_entity_poly.pdbx_seq_one_letter_code
_entity_poly.pdbx_strand_id
1 'polypeptide(L)'
;MKVFSKSLVKIKKGSILPISSALISKPRKRVRSSIENMNQVKSVMIEPVFNNNQQENDDCIIYNFEFLSTWGSSNEVSCSSIWFLDAGRRRTKPIAIKSEEISDQRLLSLLYDASLIKSDSQKTFCYQFSKNGTCHTLISFYFRPEDEPAYCRIWNTPDGNDTSLKDFKIFIGNNEIVRKEVPINFGIEVSLDNAIRLSRQMKQKISQDYLLALKPTLKDDFGTFPMMQFNRISLTFHSNHGSKSLFGINGLEIFDESHNRIKYEDISFWKVKNTISHTNLRNIFQPNEKTGSYSDPFVMEVGNLDEYPKLVLNLNYPRVIGLIRIYNAKISGYNHIGIEKCTIKLGNSLKIHKKFAKSDTVDVWLTDSMEYREKIESSF
;
A
#
# COMPACT_ATOMS: atom_id res chain seq x y z
N MET A 1 57.89 -36.01 17.94
CA MET A 1 58.07 -34.77 17.12
C MET A 1 56.75 -34.51 16.41
N LYS A 2 56.08 -33.35 16.41
CA LYS A 2 56.34 -31.99 16.89
C LYS A 2 55.02 -31.43 17.44
N VAL A 3 55.12 -30.79 18.59
CA VAL A 3 54.14 -29.89 19.22
C VAL A 3 54.08 -28.59 18.42
N PHE A 4 52.89 -27.97 18.26
CA PHE A 4 52.79 -26.51 18.27
C PHE A 4 51.39 -26.04 18.70
N SER A 5 51.38 -25.38 19.86
CA SER A 5 50.30 -24.61 20.45
C SER A 5 50.14 -23.26 19.73
N LYS A 6 48.90 -22.78 19.60
CA LYS A 6 48.59 -21.43 19.12
C LYS A 6 48.42 -20.47 20.31
N SER A 7 49.14 -19.35 20.21
CA SER A 7 49.29 -18.30 21.20
C SER A 7 48.10 -17.32 21.20
N LEU A 8 47.66 -16.95 22.40
CA LEU A 8 46.75 -15.83 22.69
C LEU A 8 47.49 -14.49 22.57
N VAL A 9 46.89 -13.53 21.86
CA VAL A 9 47.31 -12.12 21.88
C VAL A 9 46.31 -11.31 22.71
N LYS A 10 46.76 -10.83 23.87
CA LYS A 10 46.07 -9.85 24.71
C LYS A 10 46.35 -8.44 24.19
N ILE A 11 45.31 -7.68 23.87
CA ILE A 11 45.41 -6.25 23.56
C ILE A 11 45.26 -5.45 24.87
N LYS A 12 46.19 -4.51 25.07
CA LYS A 12 46.36 -3.65 26.26
C LYS A 12 45.33 -2.52 26.31
N LYS A 13 44.90 -2.21 27.54
CA LYS A 13 44.17 -1.01 27.98
C LYS A 13 45.08 0.23 27.93
N GLY A 14 44.56 1.36 27.44
CA GLY A 14 45.03 2.73 27.73
C GLY A 14 43.82 3.53 28.25
N SER A 15 43.81 3.96 29.52
CA SER A 15 44.35 5.20 30.08
C SER A 15 43.46 6.42 29.82
N ILE A 16 42.59 6.71 30.79
CA ILE A 16 41.75 7.91 30.92
C ILE A 16 42.51 8.91 31.80
N LEU A 17 42.68 10.15 31.34
CA LEU A 17 43.11 11.28 32.16
C LEU A 17 41.91 12.17 32.54
N PRO A 18 41.95 12.82 33.72
CA PRO A 18 40.83 13.61 34.23
C PRO A 18 40.94 15.08 33.80
N ILE A 19 39.79 15.71 33.56
CA ILE A 19 39.71 17.17 33.50
C ILE A 19 38.72 17.65 34.55
N SER A 20 39.29 18.36 35.52
CA SER A 20 38.61 19.19 36.52
C SER A 20 38.53 20.62 35.98
N SER A 21 37.39 21.29 36.13
CA SER A 21 37.27 22.72 36.47
C SER A 21 35.78 23.06 36.57
N ALA A 22 35.27 23.33 37.78
CA ALA A 22 35.29 24.61 38.48
C ALA A 22 34.21 25.59 37.97
N LEU A 23 33.10 25.58 38.71
CA LEU A 23 32.04 26.57 38.74
C LEU A 23 32.60 27.96 39.09
N ILE A 24 32.39 28.95 38.21
CA ILE A 24 32.42 30.37 38.60
C ILE A 24 31.27 31.09 37.90
N SER A 25 30.28 31.48 38.71
CA SER A 25 29.18 32.39 38.40
C SER A 25 29.67 33.84 38.35
N LYS A 26 29.31 34.61 37.30
CA LYS A 26 29.14 36.08 37.38
C LYS A 26 28.05 36.59 36.43
N PRO A 27 27.36 37.70 36.79
CA PRO A 27 26.13 38.15 36.14
C PRO A 27 26.42 39.08 34.95
N ARG A 28 25.60 39.02 33.90
CA ARG A 28 25.60 40.02 32.83
C ARG A 28 24.22 40.60 32.55
N LYS A 29 24.13 41.86 33.00
CA LYS A 29 23.41 43.03 32.50
C LYS A 29 22.43 42.81 31.32
N ARG A 30 21.20 43.25 31.59
CA ARG A 30 20.16 43.63 30.63
C ARG A 30 20.73 44.46 29.48
N VAL A 31 20.52 43.99 28.26
CA VAL A 31 20.50 44.83 27.06
C VAL A 31 19.06 44.85 26.55
N ARG A 32 18.48 46.05 26.51
CA ARG A 32 17.26 46.34 25.76
C ARG A 32 17.66 46.46 24.28
N SER A 33 17.01 45.70 23.40
CA SER A 33 16.92 46.06 21.99
C SER A 33 15.49 45.82 21.52
N SER A 34 14.91 46.94 21.10
CA SER A 34 13.65 47.19 20.45
C SER A 34 13.34 46.25 19.28
N ILE A 35 12.05 45.89 19.20
CA ILE A 35 11.19 45.92 18.00
C ILE A 35 11.67 45.14 16.77
N GLU A 36 10.96 44.07 16.42
CA GLU A 36 10.32 43.96 15.10
C GLU A 36 9.23 42.88 15.09
N ASN A 37 8.16 43.21 14.39
CA ASN A 37 6.90 42.48 14.32
C ASN A 37 7.06 41.10 13.68
N MET A 38 6.85 40.03 14.45
CA MET A 38 6.51 38.73 13.88
C MET A 38 5.06 38.76 13.42
N ASN A 39 4.87 39.01 12.13
CA ASN A 39 3.65 38.67 11.43
C ASN A 39 3.34 37.19 11.65
N GLN A 40 2.18 36.92 12.26
CA GLN A 40 1.58 35.60 12.28
C GLN A 40 1.36 35.16 10.84
N VAL A 41 2.24 34.30 10.33
CA VAL A 41 1.96 33.50 9.15
C VAL A 41 0.84 32.55 9.57
N LYS A 42 -0.40 32.92 9.24
CA LYS A 42 -1.50 31.95 9.17
C LYS A 42 -1.05 30.87 8.19
N SER A 43 -0.72 29.69 8.71
CA SER A 43 -0.64 28.49 7.89
C SER A 43 -2.03 28.27 7.32
N VAL A 44 -2.23 28.68 6.07
CA VAL A 44 -3.36 28.25 5.29
C VAL A 44 -3.11 26.76 5.05
N MET A 45 -3.75 25.91 5.85
CA MET A 45 -3.94 24.52 5.46
C MET A 45 -4.71 24.56 4.15
N ILE A 46 -4.00 24.35 3.05
CA ILE A 46 -4.62 24.00 1.79
C ILE A 46 -5.05 22.56 1.97
N GLU A 47 -6.30 22.35 2.37
CA GLU A 47 -6.93 21.04 2.24
C GLU A 47 -6.83 20.63 0.77
N PRO A 48 -6.33 19.43 0.45
CA PRO A 48 -6.41 18.93 -0.90
C PRO A 48 -7.89 18.81 -1.26
N VAL A 49 -8.35 19.70 -2.14
CA VAL A 49 -9.71 19.67 -2.69
C VAL A 49 -9.80 18.45 -3.61
N PHE A 50 -9.99 17.28 -3.02
CA PHE A 50 -10.55 16.13 -3.72
C PHE A 50 -12.04 16.42 -3.89
N ASN A 51 -12.38 16.97 -5.06
CA ASN A 51 -13.76 17.19 -5.45
C ASN A 51 -14.44 15.82 -5.65
N ASN A 52 -15.02 15.28 -4.58
CA ASN A 52 -15.73 13.98 -4.53
C ASN A 52 -17.01 13.91 -5.40
N ASN A 53 -17.29 14.92 -6.21
CA ASN A 53 -18.49 15.00 -7.07
C ASN A 53 -18.24 14.61 -8.53
N GLN A 54 -17.01 14.21 -8.91
CA GLN A 54 -16.83 13.45 -10.15
C GLN A 54 -17.06 11.99 -9.81
N GLN A 55 -18.28 11.52 -10.08
CA GLN A 55 -18.61 10.11 -10.25
C GLN A 55 -17.47 9.47 -11.05
N GLU A 56 -16.57 8.77 -10.36
CA GLU A 56 -15.43 8.10 -10.98
C GLU A 56 -16.01 7.22 -12.08
N ASN A 57 -15.61 7.46 -13.34
CA ASN A 57 -16.06 6.65 -14.46
C ASN A 57 -15.56 5.21 -14.22
N ASP A 58 -16.42 4.39 -13.63
CA ASP A 58 -16.13 3.01 -13.21
C ASP A 58 -15.67 2.11 -14.38
N ASP A 59 -15.85 2.57 -15.62
CA ASP A 59 -15.54 1.82 -16.83
C ASP A 59 -14.28 2.29 -17.58
N CYS A 60 -13.33 2.96 -16.96
CA CYS A 60 -12.11 3.39 -17.67
C CYS A 60 -11.05 2.28 -17.84
N ILE A 61 -10.22 2.41 -18.88
CA ILE A 61 -8.96 1.66 -19.04
C ILE A 61 -7.80 2.61 -18.72
N ILE A 62 -6.90 2.18 -17.83
CA ILE A 62 -5.79 3.00 -17.35
C ILE A 62 -4.48 2.46 -17.89
N TYR A 63 -3.81 3.27 -18.70
CA TYR A 63 -2.45 3.05 -19.13
C TYR A 63 -1.51 3.86 -18.25
N ASN A 64 -0.60 3.17 -17.58
CA ASN A 64 0.42 3.77 -16.75
C ASN A 64 1.71 3.92 -17.57
N PHE A 65 2.22 5.14 -17.64
CA PHE A 65 3.48 5.50 -18.29
C PHE A 65 4.50 5.86 -17.21
N GLU A 66 5.62 5.15 -17.20
CA GLU A 66 6.70 5.36 -16.24
C GLU A 66 7.96 5.83 -16.96
N PHE A 67 8.46 7.00 -16.57
CA PHE A 67 9.80 7.48 -16.93
C PHE A 67 10.82 6.72 -16.09
N LEU A 68 11.82 6.11 -16.71
CA LEU A 68 12.83 5.29 -16.03
C LEU A 68 14.22 5.91 -16.03
N SER A 69 14.58 6.62 -17.11
CA SER A 69 15.88 7.28 -17.22
C SER A 69 15.84 8.44 -18.22
N THR A 70 16.87 9.28 -18.15
CA THR A 70 17.18 10.32 -19.14
C THR A 70 18.49 9.98 -19.87
N TRP A 71 18.75 10.65 -20.99
CA TRP A 71 20.00 10.45 -21.73
C TRP A 71 21.25 10.95 -20.99
N GLY A 72 21.10 12.00 -20.17
CA GLY A 72 22.12 12.46 -19.23
C GLY A 72 21.85 12.01 -17.79
N SER A 73 22.71 12.45 -16.87
CA SER A 73 22.55 12.24 -15.41
C SER A 73 21.80 13.42 -14.77
N SER A 74 20.74 13.89 -15.44
CA SER A 74 19.96 15.02 -14.95
C SER A 74 18.95 14.57 -13.90
N ASN A 75 18.68 15.44 -12.93
CA ASN A 75 17.53 15.29 -12.02
C ASN A 75 16.24 15.82 -12.65
N GLU A 76 16.21 16.00 -13.96
CA GLU A 76 15.10 16.59 -14.70
C GLU A 76 14.87 15.77 -15.97
N VAL A 77 13.61 15.46 -16.24
CA VAL A 77 13.17 14.86 -17.50
C VAL A 77 12.37 15.85 -18.32
N SER A 78 12.67 15.89 -19.62
CA SER A 78 11.91 16.62 -20.60
C SER A 78 11.40 15.71 -21.71
N CYS A 79 10.21 16.03 -22.21
CA CYS A 79 9.57 15.35 -23.32
C CYS A 79 8.70 16.36 -24.08
N SER A 80 8.71 16.30 -25.41
CA SER A 80 7.87 17.18 -26.23
C SER A 80 6.41 16.75 -26.12
N SER A 81 6.14 15.45 -26.30
CA SER A 81 4.79 14.89 -26.22
C SER A 81 4.75 13.37 -26.08
N ILE A 82 3.64 12.87 -25.52
CA ILE A 82 3.25 11.46 -25.43
C ILE A 82 1.81 11.36 -25.96
N TRP A 83 1.67 10.81 -27.17
CA TRP A 83 0.40 10.65 -27.86
C TRP A 83 -0.03 9.21 -27.89
N PHE A 84 -1.25 8.94 -27.43
CA PHE A 84 -1.92 7.67 -27.62
C PHE A 84 -2.74 7.71 -28.91
N LEU A 85 -2.63 6.66 -29.73
CA LEU A 85 -3.25 6.57 -31.05
C LEU A 85 -4.14 5.35 -31.16
N ASP A 86 -5.23 5.45 -31.93
CA ASP A 86 -6.10 4.32 -32.27
C ASP A 86 -5.49 3.40 -33.34
N ALA A 87 -6.21 2.34 -33.74
CA ALA A 87 -5.76 1.40 -34.77
C ALA A 87 -5.53 2.06 -36.15
N GLY A 88 -6.20 3.19 -36.42
CA GLY A 88 -6.02 4.02 -37.61
C GLY A 88 -4.90 5.06 -37.46
N ARG A 89 -4.11 5.02 -36.39
CA ARG A 89 -3.08 6.01 -36.03
C ARG A 89 -3.62 7.44 -35.84
N ARG A 90 -4.90 7.58 -35.50
CA ARG A 90 -5.52 8.85 -35.13
C ARG A 90 -5.36 9.07 -33.64
N ARG A 91 -5.20 10.32 -33.22
CA ARG A 91 -4.96 10.64 -31.81
C ARG A 91 -6.20 10.35 -30.96
N THR A 92 -6.02 9.55 -29.92
CA THR A 92 -7.05 9.18 -28.94
C THR A 92 -6.97 10.11 -27.74
N LYS A 93 -8.09 10.74 -27.34
CA LYS A 93 -8.12 11.70 -26.24
C LYS A 93 -8.32 10.99 -24.89
N PRO A 94 -7.35 11.06 -23.95
CA PRO A 94 -7.58 10.57 -22.60
C PRO A 94 -8.67 11.42 -21.92
N ILE A 95 -9.52 10.77 -21.14
CA ILE A 95 -10.52 11.39 -20.27
C ILE A 95 -9.81 12.24 -19.21
N ALA A 96 -8.73 11.70 -18.65
CA ALA A 96 -7.93 12.33 -17.62
C ALA A 96 -6.47 11.87 -17.72
N ILE A 97 -5.58 12.71 -17.22
CA ILE A 97 -4.15 12.41 -17.01
C ILE A 97 -3.88 12.76 -15.55
N LYS A 98 -3.34 11.81 -14.78
CA LYS A 98 -3.03 11.98 -13.35
C LYS A 98 -1.62 11.48 -13.04
N SER A 99 -1.01 12.00 -11.99
CA SER A 99 0.24 11.54 -11.41
C SER A 99 0.18 11.78 -9.90
N GLU A 100 0.83 10.93 -9.11
CA GLU A 100 0.95 11.16 -7.66
C GLU A 100 2.01 12.22 -7.36
N GLU A 101 3.03 12.31 -8.21
CA GLU A 101 4.20 13.16 -8.05
C GLU A 101 4.03 14.55 -8.70
N ILE A 102 3.11 14.68 -9.66
CA ILE A 102 2.84 15.91 -10.41
C ILE A 102 1.41 16.38 -10.15
N SER A 103 1.26 17.39 -9.29
CA SER A 103 -0.03 18.01 -8.98
C SER A 103 -0.45 19.10 -9.99
N ASP A 104 0.50 19.65 -10.76
CA ASP A 104 0.19 20.69 -11.76
C ASP A 104 -0.43 20.08 -13.01
N GLN A 105 -1.76 20.20 -13.13
CA GLN A 105 -2.49 19.73 -14.30
C GLN A 105 -2.10 20.44 -15.60
N ARG A 106 -1.61 21.68 -15.54
CA ARG A 106 -1.13 22.40 -16.73
C ARG A 106 0.12 21.72 -17.27
N LEU A 107 1.06 21.35 -16.40
CA LEU A 107 2.25 20.61 -16.78
C LEU A 107 1.90 19.26 -17.41
N LEU A 108 1.02 18.49 -16.78
CA LEU A 108 0.54 17.21 -17.35
C LEU A 108 -0.13 17.37 -18.71
N SER A 109 -0.87 18.47 -18.92
CA SER A 109 -1.53 18.74 -20.20
C SER A 109 -0.55 18.96 -21.35
N LEU A 110 0.69 19.40 -21.07
CA LEU A 110 1.73 19.57 -22.10
C LEU A 110 2.12 18.23 -22.73
N LEU A 111 1.99 17.09 -22.02
CA LEU A 111 2.29 15.78 -22.60
C LEU A 111 1.33 15.40 -23.73
N TYR A 112 0.12 15.96 -23.76
CA TYR A 112 -0.95 15.54 -24.68
C TYR A 112 -1.54 16.70 -25.51
N ASP A 113 -0.78 17.78 -25.74
CA ASP A 113 -1.31 18.87 -26.58
C ASP A 113 -1.31 18.57 -28.09
N ALA A 114 -1.72 19.54 -28.91
CA ALA A 114 -1.85 19.40 -30.37
C ALA A 114 -0.52 19.40 -31.12
N SER A 115 0.59 19.79 -30.49
CA SER A 115 1.89 19.90 -31.14
C SER A 115 2.80 18.73 -30.77
N LEU A 116 3.17 17.93 -31.76
CA LEU A 116 4.07 16.78 -31.55
C LEU A 116 5.47 17.24 -31.19
N ILE A 117 6.00 18.17 -32.00
CA ILE A 117 7.36 18.70 -31.91
C ILE A 117 7.28 20.14 -31.45
N LYS A 118 7.94 20.42 -30.33
CA LYS A 118 7.97 21.74 -29.70
C LYS A 118 9.41 22.18 -29.57
N SER A 119 9.70 23.34 -30.12
CA SER A 119 11.00 24.02 -29.99
C SER A 119 10.99 25.08 -28.87
N ASP A 120 9.82 25.40 -28.33
CA ASP A 120 9.68 26.35 -27.24
C ASP A 120 9.69 25.60 -25.91
N SER A 121 10.69 25.89 -25.08
CA SER A 121 10.86 25.26 -23.76
C SER A 121 9.68 25.52 -22.82
N GLN A 122 8.89 26.57 -23.04
CA GLN A 122 7.68 26.82 -22.24
C GLN A 122 6.50 25.90 -22.62
N LYS A 123 6.59 25.19 -23.75
CA LYS A 123 5.54 24.29 -24.23
C LYS A 123 5.89 22.83 -24.01
N THR A 124 7.14 22.51 -23.70
CA THR A 124 7.59 21.15 -23.47
C THR A 124 7.25 20.71 -22.05
N PHE A 125 6.97 19.43 -21.87
CA PHE A 125 6.91 18.88 -20.53
C PHE A 125 8.34 18.85 -19.97
N CYS A 126 8.52 19.44 -18.80
CA CYS A 126 9.76 19.48 -18.07
C CYS A 126 9.44 19.27 -16.58
N TYR A 127 10.01 18.23 -15.99
CA TYR A 127 9.74 17.87 -14.61
C TYR A 127 11.04 17.50 -13.89
N GLN A 128 11.21 18.09 -12.71
CA GLN A 128 12.35 17.79 -11.84
C GLN A 128 12.00 16.64 -10.90
N PHE A 129 12.77 15.55 -10.97
CA PHE A 129 12.62 14.42 -10.07
C PHE A 129 12.78 14.85 -8.61
N SER A 130 12.06 14.16 -7.72
CA SER A 130 12.25 14.34 -6.29
C SER A 130 13.69 14.02 -5.89
N LYS A 131 14.19 14.71 -4.85
CA LYS A 131 15.63 14.83 -4.48
C LYS A 131 16.42 13.52 -4.24
N ASN A 132 15.78 12.36 -4.33
CA ASN A 132 16.41 11.07 -4.06
C ASN A 132 17.10 10.45 -5.28
N GLY A 133 17.12 11.14 -6.43
CA GLY A 133 17.91 10.74 -7.60
C GLY A 133 17.38 9.51 -8.34
N THR A 134 16.20 9.00 -7.98
CA THR A 134 15.54 7.91 -8.69
C THR A 134 14.61 8.51 -9.74
N CYS A 135 14.95 8.32 -11.02
CA CYS A 135 14.15 8.71 -12.18
C CYS A 135 12.95 7.75 -12.31
N HIS A 136 12.00 7.86 -11.39
CA HIS A 136 10.72 7.15 -11.46
C HIS A 136 9.63 8.20 -11.31
N THR A 137 8.88 8.41 -12.37
CA THR A 137 7.70 9.26 -12.36
C THR A 137 6.61 8.53 -13.08
N LEU A 138 5.48 8.35 -12.40
CA LEU A 138 4.35 7.60 -12.92
C LEU A 138 3.23 8.55 -13.38
N ILE A 139 2.81 8.40 -14.63
CA ILE A 139 1.69 9.15 -15.20
C ILE A 139 0.64 8.17 -15.71
N SER A 140 -0.57 8.28 -15.17
CA SER A 140 -1.72 7.46 -15.54
C SER A 140 -2.61 8.19 -16.55
N PHE A 141 -2.84 7.56 -17.69
CA PHE A 141 -3.72 8.02 -18.76
C PHE A 141 -5.01 7.19 -18.76
N TYR A 142 -6.15 7.87 -18.66
CA TYR A 142 -7.46 7.27 -18.51
C TYR A 142 -8.20 7.32 -19.85
N PHE A 143 -8.65 6.18 -20.37
CA PHE A 143 -9.38 6.09 -21.63
C PHE A 143 -10.75 5.46 -21.44
N ARG A 144 -11.70 5.84 -22.30
CA ARG A 144 -12.95 5.09 -22.43
C ARG A 144 -12.67 3.77 -23.14
N PRO A 145 -13.40 2.69 -22.85
CA PRO A 145 -13.17 1.41 -23.51
C PRO A 145 -13.33 1.44 -25.02
N GLU A 146 -14.24 2.28 -25.54
CA GLU A 146 -14.44 2.52 -26.96
C GLU A 146 -13.29 3.31 -27.61
N ASP A 147 -12.58 4.11 -26.82
CA ASP A 147 -11.44 4.93 -27.21
C ASP A 147 -10.12 4.27 -26.77
N GLU A 148 -10.05 2.94 -26.76
CA GLU A 148 -8.84 2.23 -26.33
C GLU A 148 -7.68 2.46 -27.33
N PRO A 149 -6.50 2.91 -26.87
CA PRO A 149 -5.38 3.16 -27.77
C PRO A 149 -4.69 1.85 -28.21
N ALA A 150 -4.32 1.80 -29.48
CA ALA A 150 -3.55 0.71 -30.09
C ALA A 150 -2.05 1.00 -30.15
N TYR A 151 -1.65 2.28 -30.17
CA TYR A 151 -0.26 2.70 -30.21
C TYR A 151 0.02 3.83 -29.21
N CYS A 152 1.28 3.95 -28.81
CA CYS A 152 1.80 5.12 -28.10
C CYS A 152 2.97 5.70 -28.90
N ARG A 153 2.93 7.00 -29.17
CA ARG A 153 3.99 7.75 -29.84
C ARG A 153 4.58 8.75 -28.86
N ILE A 154 5.90 8.72 -28.72
CA ILE A 154 6.64 9.58 -27.79
C ILE A 154 7.60 10.41 -28.63
N TRP A 155 7.78 11.68 -28.28
CA TRP A 155 8.71 12.57 -28.98
C TRP A 155 9.57 13.35 -27.99
N ASN A 156 10.90 13.23 -28.10
CA ASN A 156 11.83 13.99 -27.29
C ASN A 156 11.94 15.46 -27.75
N THR A 157 12.30 16.33 -26.82
CA THR A 157 12.55 17.75 -27.12
C THR A 157 13.84 17.87 -27.95
N PRO A 158 13.88 18.68 -29.03
CA PRO A 158 15.09 18.82 -29.86
C PRO A 158 16.28 19.49 -29.15
N ASP A 159 15.98 20.36 -28.16
CA ASP A 159 16.97 21.26 -27.55
C ASP A 159 17.51 20.74 -26.21
N GLY A 160 17.03 19.59 -25.73
CA GLY A 160 17.25 19.10 -24.35
C GLY A 160 17.92 17.74 -24.29
N ASN A 161 19.12 17.59 -24.89
CA ASN A 161 19.81 16.30 -25.02
C ASN A 161 19.94 15.53 -23.70
N ASP A 162 20.39 16.18 -22.62
CA ASP A 162 20.67 15.50 -21.34
C ASP A 162 19.41 15.23 -20.51
N THR A 163 18.37 16.06 -20.64
CA THR A 163 17.10 15.89 -19.92
C THR A 163 16.09 15.06 -20.72
N SER A 164 16.35 14.78 -21.99
CA SER A 164 15.46 13.99 -22.84
C SER A 164 15.21 12.61 -22.23
N LEU A 165 13.95 12.19 -22.27
CA LEU A 165 13.54 10.85 -21.89
C LEU A 165 14.35 9.81 -22.69
N LYS A 166 14.97 8.87 -21.97
CA LYS A 166 15.68 7.73 -22.57
C LYS A 166 14.86 6.47 -22.42
N ASP A 167 14.79 5.90 -21.22
CA ASP A 167 14.06 4.65 -20.98
C ASP A 167 12.67 4.93 -20.42
N PHE A 168 11.68 4.19 -20.93
CA PHE A 168 10.31 4.25 -20.42
C PHE A 168 9.66 2.87 -20.39
N LYS A 169 8.56 2.79 -19.64
CA LYS A 169 7.69 1.62 -19.58
C LYS A 169 6.22 2.03 -19.66
N ILE A 170 5.42 1.20 -20.32
CA ILE A 170 3.95 1.31 -20.33
C ILE A 170 3.35 0.02 -19.75
N PHE A 171 2.36 0.14 -18.87
CA PHE A 171 1.71 -1.00 -18.24
C PHE A 171 0.23 -0.77 -17.90
N ILE A 172 -0.53 -1.84 -17.69
CA ILE A 172 -1.90 -1.81 -17.16
C ILE A 172 -1.93 -2.63 -15.87
N GLY A 173 -2.25 -1.97 -14.75
CA GLY A 173 -2.13 -2.56 -13.40
C GLY A 173 -0.71 -3.02 -13.13
N ASN A 174 -0.47 -4.34 -13.11
CA ASN A 174 0.87 -4.93 -12.93
C ASN A 174 1.45 -5.56 -14.21
N ASN A 175 0.74 -5.47 -15.34
CA ASN A 175 1.16 -6.11 -16.59
C ASN A 175 1.95 -5.11 -17.44
N GLU A 176 3.27 -5.32 -17.53
CA GLU A 176 4.14 -4.59 -18.46
C GLU A 176 3.74 -4.88 -19.90
N ILE A 177 3.45 -3.82 -20.66
CA ILE A 177 3.11 -3.90 -22.09
C ILE A 177 4.35 -3.67 -22.93
N VAL A 178 5.03 -2.56 -22.66
CA VAL A 178 6.18 -2.11 -23.42
C VAL A 178 7.23 -1.60 -22.45
N ARG A 179 8.49 -1.92 -22.75
CA ARG A 179 9.68 -1.24 -22.23
C ARG A 179 10.61 -0.98 -23.41
N LYS A 180 10.94 0.29 -23.63
CA LYS A 180 11.73 0.73 -24.77
C LYS A 180 12.56 1.96 -24.42
N GLU A 181 13.52 2.24 -25.31
CA GLU A 181 14.32 3.45 -25.32
C GLU A 181 13.76 4.42 -26.38
N VAL A 182 13.71 5.71 -26.07
CA VAL A 182 13.44 6.80 -27.02
C VAL A 182 14.78 7.38 -27.47
N PRO A 183 15.13 7.33 -28.77
CA PRO A 183 16.38 7.92 -29.24
C PRO A 183 16.44 9.43 -28.98
N ILE A 184 17.64 9.95 -28.72
CA ILE A 184 17.85 11.39 -28.53
C ILE A 184 17.44 12.17 -29.79
N ASN A 185 16.74 13.29 -29.65
CA ASN A 185 16.24 14.14 -30.75
C ASN A 185 15.26 13.50 -31.73
N PHE A 186 14.78 12.28 -31.44
CA PHE A 186 13.77 11.61 -32.25
C PHE A 186 12.57 11.20 -31.39
N GLY A 187 11.52 10.76 -32.08
CA GLY A 187 10.43 10.05 -31.44
C GLY A 187 10.42 8.57 -31.78
N ILE A 188 9.61 7.83 -31.03
CA ILE A 188 9.33 6.43 -31.25
C ILE A 188 7.83 6.20 -31.23
N GLU A 189 7.35 5.25 -32.05
CA GLU A 189 5.99 4.72 -31.97
C GLU A 189 6.08 3.25 -31.55
N VAL A 190 5.30 2.88 -30.54
CA VAL A 190 5.23 1.52 -30.01
C VAL A 190 3.81 0.99 -30.10
N SER A 191 3.66 -0.29 -30.45
CA SER A 191 2.37 -0.97 -30.36
C SER A 191 2.04 -1.26 -28.90
N LEU A 192 0.77 -1.06 -28.54
CA LEU A 192 0.21 -1.43 -27.24
C LEU A 192 -0.49 -2.80 -27.30
N ASP A 193 -0.38 -3.50 -28.42
CA ASP A 193 -0.74 -4.91 -28.51
C ASP A 193 0.22 -5.72 -27.65
N ASN A 194 -0.30 -6.18 -26.52
CA ASN A 194 0.42 -7.09 -25.63
C ASN A 194 0.70 -8.43 -26.30
N ALA A 195 1.87 -9.02 -25.98
CA ALA A 195 2.12 -10.45 -26.25
C ALA A 195 1.01 -11.34 -25.65
N ILE A 196 0.46 -10.94 -24.50
CA ILE A 196 -0.75 -11.53 -23.91
C ILE A 196 -1.94 -10.64 -24.26
N ARG A 197 -2.72 -11.03 -25.28
CA ARG A 197 -3.91 -10.29 -25.69
C ARG A 197 -4.96 -10.28 -24.57
N LEU A 198 -4.95 -9.24 -23.75
CA LEU A 198 -5.96 -9.02 -22.72
C LEU A 198 -7.26 -8.58 -23.39
N SER A 199 -8.38 -9.20 -23.01
CA SER A 199 -9.69 -8.71 -23.42
C SER A 199 -9.97 -7.34 -22.82
N ARG A 200 -10.83 -6.55 -23.47
CA ARG A 200 -11.28 -5.24 -22.97
C ARG A 200 -11.79 -5.33 -21.52
N GLN A 201 -12.66 -6.30 -21.23
CA GLN A 201 -13.19 -6.54 -19.89
C GLN A 201 -12.10 -6.81 -18.85
N MET A 202 -11.06 -7.56 -19.23
CA MET A 202 -9.93 -7.84 -18.34
C MET A 202 -9.12 -6.57 -18.07
N LYS A 203 -8.87 -5.74 -19.09
CA LYS A 203 -8.17 -4.45 -18.93
C LYS A 203 -8.95 -3.49 -18.03
N GLN A 204 -10.27 -3.40 -18.19
CA GLN A 204 -11.13 -2.61 -17.31
C GLN A 204 -11.04 -3.11 -15.87
N LYS A 205 -11.19 -4.42 -15.65
CA LYS A 205 -11.06 -5.01 -14.31
C LYS A 205 -9.70 -4.71 -13.67
N ILE A 206 -8.61 -4.89 -14.40
CA ILE A 206 -7.26 -4.58 -13.90
C ILE A 206 -7.13 -3.09 -13.57
N SER A 207 -7.73 -2.21 -14.38
CA SER A 207 -7.72 -0.76 -14.15
C SER A 207 -8.52 -0.38 -12.90
N GLN A 208 -9.66 -1.03 -12.68
CA GLN A 208 -10.46 -0.86 -11.46
C GLN A 208 -9.71 -1.37 -10.23
N ASP A 209 -9.11 -2.56 -10.30
CA ASP A 209 -8.27 -3.11 -9.23
C ASP A 209 -7.09 -2.16 -8.92
N TYR A 210 -6.50 -1.54 -9.94
CA TYR A 210 -5.45 -0.53 -9.78
C TYR A 210 -5.96 0.73 -9.08
N LEU A 211 -7.12 1.27 -9.46
CA LEU A 211 -7.72 2.43 -8.76
C LEU A 211 -8.06 2.13 -7.31
N LEU A 212 -8.61 0.94 -7.05
CA LEU A 212 -8.88 0.51 -5.69
C LEU A 212 -7.59 0.45 -4.87
N ALA A 213 -6.48 -0.02 -5.45
CA ALA A 213 -5.18 0.00 -4.80
C ALA A 213 -4.60 1.41 -4.58
N LEU A 214 -4.98 2.39 -5.40
CA LEU A 214 -4.58 3.80 -5.24
C LEU A 214 -5.46 4.59 -4.26
N LYS A 215 -6.64 4.06 -3.88
CA LYS A 215 -7.53 4.74 -2.93
C LYS A 215 -6.87 4.91 -1.56
N PRO A 216 -7.20 6.02 -0.86
CA PRO A 216 -6.29 6.69 0.04
C PRO A 216 -5.68 5.81 1.13
N THR A 217 -4.38 6.02 1.24
CA THR A 217 -3.51 5.66 2.34
C THR A 217 -3.94 6.40 3.60
N LEU A 218 -3.87 5.74 4.77
CA LEU A 218 -4.06 6.43 6.04
C LEU A 218 -2.96 7.48 6.14
N LYS A 219 -3.34 8.75 6.30
CA LYS A 219 -2.37 9.84 6.48
C LYS A 219 -2.25 10.11 7.97
N ASP A 220 -1.03 10.03 8.49
CA ASP A 220 -0.69 10.46 9.84
C ASP A 220 0.19 11.71 9.79
N ASP A 221 0.65 12.17 10.96
CA ASP A 221 1.54 13.32 11.10
C ASP A 221 2.90 13.13 10.38
N PHE A 222 3.27 11.90 10.02
CA PHE A 222 4.53 11.54 9.37
C PHE A 222 4.40 11.30 7.87
N GLY A 223 3.18 11.21 7.34
CA GLY A 223 2.91 11.11 5.90
C GLY A 223 1.79 10.15 5.56
N THR A 224 1.79 9.68 4.32
CA THR A 224 0.82 8.70 3.82
C THR A 224 1.36 7.29 4.00
N PHE A 225 0.61 6.44 4.69
CA PHE A 225 0.97 5.05 4.93
C PHE A 225 0.25 4.10 3.94
N PRO A 226 0.98 3.39 3.06
CA PRO A 226 0.37 2.46 2.11
C PRO A 226 -0.29 1.30 2.84
N MET A 227 -1.62 1.28 2.88
CA MET A 227 -2.36 0.15 3.45
C MET A 227 -2.84 -0.77 2.34
N MET A 228 -2.49 -2.05 2.48
CA MET A 228 -2.94 -3.09 1.56
C MET A 228 -4.42 -3.39 1.79
N GLN A 229 -5.18 -3.49 0.70
CA GLN A 229 -6.55 -4.01 0.73
C GLN A 229 -6.54 -5.53 0.62
N PHE A 230 -7.40 -6.17 1.39
CA PHE A 230 -7.56 -7.61 1.41
C PHE A 230 -9.03 -7.96 1.18
N ASN A 231 -9.28 -8.95 0.35
CA ASN A 231 -10.61 -9.54 0.18
C ASN A 231 -10.72 -10.94 0.80
N ARG A 232 -9.63 -11.47 1.36
CA ARG A 232 -9.56 -12.85 1.85
C ARG A 232 -8.76 -12.92 3.14
N ILE A 233 -9.40 -13.47 4.17
CA ILE A 233 -8.79 -13.73 5.48
C ILE A 233 -8.84 -15.23 5.74
N SER A 234 -7.75 -15.77 6.29
CA SER A 234 -7.60 -17.19 6.54
C SER A 234 -6.97 -17.43 7.90
N LEU A 235 -7.67 -18.11 8.80
CA LEU A 235 -7.18 -18.57 10.09
C LEU A 235 -6.84 -20.07 10.01
N THR A 236 -5.59 -20.43 10.32
CA THR A 236 -5.12 -21.82 10.41
C THR A 236 -4.75 -22.12 11.85
N PHE A 237 -5.45 -23.08 12.47
CA PHE A 237 -5.28 -23.40 13.89
C PHE A 237 -4.29 -24.56 14.03
N HIS A 238 -3.13 -24.29 14.63
CA HIS A 238 -2.02 -25.27 14.71
C HIS A 238 -2.05 -26.10 15.98
N SER A 239 -2.46 -25.49 17.10
CA SER A 239 -2.61 -26.18 18.38
C SER A 239 -3.67 -25.51 19.24
N ASN A 240 -4.21 -26.26 20.21
CA ASN A 240 -5.13 -25.82 21.24
C ASN A 240 -4.55 -26.14 22.63
N HIS A 241 -5.30 -25.84 23.69
CA HIS A 241 -4.83 -26.01 25.07
C HIS A 241 -5.00 -27.41 25.69
N GLY A 242 -5.16 -28.46 24.88
CA GLY A 242 -5.14 -29.85 25.34
C GLY A 242 -6.24 -30.76 24.76
N SER A 243 -7.08 -30.27 23.85
CA SER A 243 -8.02 -31.11 23.11
C SER A 243 -7.33 -31.85 21.97
N LYS A 244 -7.67 -33.13 21.75
CA LYS A 244 -7.10 -33.91 20.64
C LYS A 244 -7.67 -33.51 19.29
N SER A 245 -8.96 -33.18 19.21
CA SER A 245 -9.67 -33.00 17.94
C SER A 245 -10.57 -31.77 17.89
N LEU A 246 -10.70 -30.99 18.96
CA LEU A 246 -11.61 -29.83 19.00
C LEU A 246 -10.85 -28.51 19.06
N PHE A 247 -11.35 -27.53 18.30
CA PHE A 247 -10.90 -26.14 18.36
C PHE A 247 -12.10 -25.25 18.58
N GLY A 248 -11.94 -24.22 19.41
CA GLY A 248 -12.98 -23.24 19.67
C GLY A 248 -12.48 -21.80 19.77
N ILE A 249 -13.32 -20.87 19.32
CA ILE A 249 -13.18 -19.43 19.56
C ILE A 249 -14.55 -18.87 19.96
N ASN A 250 -14.56 -17.85 20.82
CA ASN A 250 -15.79 -17.18 21.22
C ASN A 250 -16.24 -16.13 20.20
N GLY A 251 -15.32 -15.58 19.41
CA GLY A 251 -15.66 -14.59 18.39
C GLY A 251 -14.47 -14.08 17.60
N LEU A 252 -14.78 -13.37 16.53
CA LEU A 252 -13.86 -12.64 15.65
C LEU A 252 -14.47 -11.28 15.33
N GLU A 253 -13.68 -10.24 15.51
CA GLU A 253 -13.98 -8.91 15.00
C GLU A 253 -12.89 -8.46 14.04
N ILE A 254 -13.32 -7.75 13.00
CA ILE A 254 -12.43 -7.19 11.98
C ILE A 254 -12.85 -5.73 11.80
N PHE A 255 -11.89 -4.82 11.87
CA PHE A 255 -12.11 -3.39 11.72
C PHE A 255 -11.39 -2.89 10.47
N ASP A 256 -12.12 -2.11 9.67
CA ASP A 256 -11.58 -1.41 8.51
C ASP A 256 -10.89 -0.09 8.89
N GLU A 257 -10.24 0.55 7.93
CA GLU A 257 -9.47 1.79 8.12
C GLU A 257 -10.27 2.99 8.63
N SER A 258 -11.61 2.91 8.56
CA SER A 258 -12.51 3.94 9.07
C SER A 258 -13.07 3.58 10.44
N HIS A 259 -12.43 2.62 11.14
CA HIS A 259 -12.86 2.09 12.44
C HIS A 259 -14.22 1.38 12.39
N ASN A 260 -14.75 1.08 11.21
CA ASN A 260 -16.00 0.38 11.10
C ASN A 260 -15.76 -1.12 11.22
N ARG A 261 -16.60 -1.75 12.03
CA ARG A 261 -16.61 -3.21 12.15
C ARG A 261 -17.17 -3.83 10.88
N ILE A 262 -16.41 -4.72 10.25
CA ILE A 262 -16.87 -5.56 9.14
C ILE A 262 -17.95 -6.51 9.69
N LYS A 263 -19.14 -6.45 9.10
CA LYS A 263 -20.30 -7.23 9.54
C LYS A 263 -20.35 -8.58 8.82
N TYR A 264 -21.22 -9.48 9.29
CA TYR A 264 -21.39 -10.77 8.63
C TYR A 264 -21.89 -10.62 7.19
N GLU A 265 -22.71 -9.60 6.93
CA GLU A 265 -23.28 -9.29 5.62
C GLU A 265 -22.22 -8.81 4.61
N ASP A 266 -21.07 -8.33 5.09
CA ASP A 266 -19.93 -7.92 4.27
C ASP A 266 -19.11 -9.11 3.72
N ILE A 267 -19.49 -10.34 4.08
CA ILE A 267 -18.75 -11.55 3.75
C ILE A 267 -19.48 -12.31 2.65
N SER A 268 -18.84 -12.43 1.49
CA SER A 268 -19.39 -13.12 0.32
C SER A 268 -19.48 -14.63 0.52
N PHE A 269 -18.52 -15.20 1.24
CA PHE A 269 -18.42 -16.65 1.40
C PHE A 269 -17.54 -17.08 2.57
N TRP A 270 -17.93 -18.20 3.18
CA TRP A 270 -17.21 -18.89 4.24
C TRP A 270 -16.79 -20.30 3.82
N LYS A 271 -15.54 -20.69 4.14
CA LYS A 271 -15.05 -22.07 4.02
C LYS A 271 -14.45 -22.53 5.33
N VAL A 272 -14.90 -23.67 5.81
CA VAL A 272 -14.16 -24.44 6.83
C VAL A 272 -13.53 -25.64 6.15
N LYS A 273 -12.25 -25.87 6.39
CA LYS A 273 -11.48 -26.99 5.83
C LYS A 273 -10.92 -27.86 6.94
N ASN A 274 -10.76 -29.14 6.60
CA ASN A 274 -10.27 -30.19 7.50
C ASN A 274 -11.10 -30.29 8.79
N THR A 275 -12.43 -30.27 8.65
CA THR A 275 -13.37 -30.38 9.76
C THR A 275 -14.47 -31.37 9.44
N ILE A 276 -14.82 -32.23 10.40
CA ILE A 276 -15.95 -33.17 10.31
C ILE A 276 -17.25 -32.41 10.55
N SER A 277 -17.26 -31.63 11.63
CA SER A 277 -18.42 -30.90 12.12
C SER A 277 -17.98 -29.54 12.65
N HIS A 278 -18.91 -28.58 12.66
CA HIS A 278 -18.70 -27.25 13.21
C HIS A 278 -20.04 -26.62 13.58
N THR A 279 -20.04 -25.70 14.55
CA THR A 279 -21.21 -24.90 14.91
C THR A 279 -21.47 -23.79 13.88
N ASN A 280 -22.54 -23.01 14.06
CA ASN A 280 -22.94 -21.98 13.10
C ASN A 280 -21.87 -20.89 12.97
N LEU A 281 -21.42 -20.63 11.74
CA LEU A 281 -20.41 -19.61 11.43
C LEU A 281 -20.85 -18.19 11.83
N ARG A 282 -22.16 -17.92 11.92
CA ARG A 282 -22.67 -16.63 12.39
C ARG A 282 -22.24 -16.33 13.83
N ASN A 283 -22.04 -17.36 14.64
CA ASN A 283 -21.64 -17.21 16.03
C ASN A 283 -20.27 -16.56 16.17
N ILE A 284 -19.40 -16.72 15.16
CA ILE A 284 -18.08 -16.07 15.11
C ILE A 284 -18.22 -14.54 15.14
N PHE A 285 -19.26 -13.96 14.52
CA PHE A 285 -19.46 -12.50 14.42
C PHE A 285 -20.41 -11.94 15.49
N GLN A 286 -20.73 -12.71 16.52
CA GLN A 286 -21.54 -12.25 17.66
C GLN A 286 -20.72 -12.31 18.96
N PRO A 287 -19.65 -11.49 19.09
CA PRO A 287 -18.79 -11.52 20.26
C PRO A 287 -19.61 -11.08 21.47
N ASN A 288 -19.84 -12.01 22.38
CA ASN A 288 -20.41 -11.70 23.68
C ASN A 288 -19.23 -11.50 24.64
N GLU A 289 -18.63 -10.30 24.63
CA GLU A 289 -17.40 -10.00 25.38
C GLU A 289 -17.55 -10.17 26.89
N LYS A 290 -18.76 -9.94 27.43
CA LYS A 290 -18.95 -9.67 28.87
C LYS A 290 -19.50 -10.81 29.69
N THR A 291 -19.93 -11.91 29.08
CA THR A 291 -20.51 -13.00 29.87
C THR A 291 -19.86 -14.31 29.48
N GLY A 292 -19.31 -15.02 30.46
CA GLY A 292 -19.17 -16.48 30.35
C GLY A 292 -20.55 -17.17 30.29
N SER A 293 -21.53 -16.56 29.62
CA SER A 293 -22.85 -17.11 29.34
C SER A 293 -22.87 -17.63 27.90
N TYR A 294 -23.44 -18.81 27.78
CA TYR A 294 -23.30 -19.76 26.69
C TYR A 294 -24.06 -19.39 25.42
N SER A 295 -23.91 -18.19 24.86
CA SER A 295 -24.45 -17.95 23.51
C SER A 295 -23.49 -18.47 22.43
N ASP A 296 -23.27 -19.79 22.48
CA ASP A 296 -22.84 -20.65 21.38
C ASP A 296 -21.47 -20.34 20.73
N PRO A 297 -20.33 -20.73 21.36
CA PRO A 297 -19.01 -20.52 20.76
C PRO A 297 -18.90 -21.19 19.39
N PHE A 298 -18.03 -20.65 18.54
CA PHE A 298 -17.65 -21.39 17.34
C PHE A 298 -16.74 -22.54 17.72
N VAL A 299 -17.21 -23.77 17.52
CA VAL A 299 -16.46 -25.00 17.78
C VAL A 299 -16.40 -25.80 16.50
N MET A 300 -15.24 -26.39 16.22
CA MET A 300 -15.05 -27.29 15.10
C MET A 300 -14.30 -28.56 15.54
N GLU A 301 -14.65 -29.67 14.91
CA GLU A 301 -14.00 -30.96 15.09
C GLU A 301 -13.12 -31.28 13.88
N VAL A 302 -11.86 -31.64 14.12
CA VAL A 302 -10.85 -31.93 13.09
C VAL A 302 -11.16 -33.25 12.38
N GLY A 303 -11.13 -33.23 11.03
CA GLY A 303 -11.36 -34.42 10.20
C GLY A 303 -10.15 -35.33 10.07
N ASN A 304 -9.02 -34.75 9.67
CA ASN A 304 -7.74 -35.43 9.55
C ASN A 304 -6.77 -34.83 10.57
N LEU A 305 -6.30 -35.65 11.52
CA LEU A 305 -5.39 -35.21 12.58
C LEU A 305 -3.99 -34.82 12.06
N ASP A 306 -3.64 -35.22 10.83
CA ASP A 306 -2.38 -34.86 10.18
C ASP A 306 -2.44 -33.50 9.46
N GLU A 307 -3.62 -32.90 9.35
CA GLU A 307 -3.83 -31.58 8.75
C GLU A 307 -4.33 -30.56 9.78
N TYR A 308 -4.07 -29.28 9.56
CA TYR A 308 -4.57 -28.22 10.44
C TYR A 308 -5.96 -27.74 9.98
N PRO A 309 -6.95 -27.66 10.89
CA PRO A 309 -8.24 -27.06 10.56
C PRO A 309 -8.07 -25.60 10.17
N LYS A 310 -8.88 -25.16 9.21
CA LYS A 310 -8.73 -23.84 8.61
C LYS A 310 -10.07 -23.19 8.36
N LEU A 311 -10.20 -21.95 8.83
CA LEU A 311 -11.31 -21.07 8.54
C LEU A 311 -10.89 -20.04 7.49
N VAL A 312 -11.69 -19.89 6.44
CA VAL A 312 -11.45 -18.93 5.36
C VAL A 312 -12.72 -18.12 5.14
N LEU A 313 -12.58 -16.81 5.09
CA LEU A 313 -13.65 -15.90 4.72
C LEU A 313 -13.20 -15.01 3.57
N ASN A 314 -14.12 -14.74 2.65
CA ASN A 314 -13.94 -13.78 1.58
C ASN A 314 -14.91 -12.62 1.78
N LEU A 315 -14.42 -11.39 1.73
CA LEU A 315 -15.24 -10.19 1.77
C LEU A 315 -15.97 -9.99 0.43
N ASN A 316 -17.06 -9.23 0.43
CA ASN A 316 -17.76 -8.82 -0.80
C ASN A 316 -16.88 -7.94 -1.68
N TYR A 317 -16.07 -7.09 -1.05
CA TYR A 317 -15.15 -6.17 -1.69
C TYR A 317 -13.80 -6.18 -0.96
N PRO A 318 -12.67 -5.95 -1.67
CA PRO A 318 -11.39 -5.67 -1.00
C PRO A 318 -11.56 -4.50 -0.02
N ARG A 319 -11.10 -4.68 1.22
CA ARG A 319 -11.09 -3.63 2.23
C ARG A 319 -9.73 -3.51 2.84
N VAL A 320 -9.39 -2.31 3.29
CA VAL A 320 -8.24 -2.18 4.17
C VAL A 320 -8.64 -2.70 5.54
N ILE A 321 -7.75 -3.45 6.20
CA ILE A 321 -8.02 -4.00 7.52
C ILE A 321 -6.98 -3.41 8.46
N GLY A 322 -7.44 -2.70 9.50
CA GLY A 322 -6.53 -2.12 10.51
C GLY A 322 -6.38 -2.99 11.76
N LEU A 323 -7.42 -3.74 12.14
CA LEU A 323 -7.39 -4.62 13.32
C LEU A 323 -8.17 -5.92 13.06
N ILE A 324 -7.61 -7.03 13.51
CA ILE A 324 -8.33 -8.29 13.71
C ILE A 324 -8.26 -8.65 15.20
N ARG A 325 -9.41 -8.75 15.85
CA ARG A 325 -9.54 -9.13 17.26
C ARG A 325 -10.16 -10.51 17.36
N ILE A 326 -9.49 -11.40 18.10
CA ILE A 326 -9.93 -12.80 18.26
C ILE A 326 -10.17 -13.06 19.74
N TYR A 327 -11.39 -13.48 20.08
CA TYR A 327 -11.77 -13.90 21.42
C TYR A 327 -11.58 -15.41 21.54
N ASN A 328 -10.58 -15.84 22.31
CA ASN A 328 -10.33 -17.26 22.50
C ASN A 328 -11.47 -17.92 23.29
N ALA A 329 -11.61 -19.25 23.17
CA ALA A 329 -12.67 -19.97 23.87
C ALA A 329 -12.57 -19.79 25.39
N LYS A 330 -13.69 -19.40 25.99
CA LYS A 330 -13.89 -19.30 27.45
C LYS A 330 -15.17 -20.04 27.79
N ILE A 331 -15.04 -21.35 27.99
CA ILE A 331 -16.17 -22.26 28.20
C ILE A 331 -15.89 -23.03 29.50
N SER A 332 -16.79 -22.91 30.47
CA SER A 332 -16.66 -23.64 31.74
C SER A 332 -16.56 -25.14 31.47
N GLY A 333 -15.53 -25.80 32.01
CA GLY A 333 -15.24 -27.22 31.76
C GLY A 333 -14.55 -27.54 30.42
N TYR A 334 -14.55 -26.63 29.44
CA TYR A 334 -14.03 -26.89 28.09
C TYR A 334 -12.92 -25.93 27.63
N ASN A 335 -12.23 -25.27 28.56
CA ASN A 335 -11.12 -24.34 28.25
C ASN A 335 -9.93 -24.99 27.50
N HIS A 336 -9.89 -26.32 27.38
CA HIS A 336 -8.86 -27.05 26.64
C HIS A 336 -9.06 -27.01 25.11
N ILE A 337 -10.24 -26.62 24.62
CA ILE A 337 -10.51 -26.49 23.17
C ILE A 337 -10.07 -25.14 22.60
N GLY A 338 -9.76 -24.16 23.45
CA GLY A 338 -9.31 -22.84 23.01
C GLY A 338 -8.01 -22.92 22.20
N ILE A 339 -7.90 -22.07 21.19
CA ILE A 339 -6.73 -21.99 20.32
C ILE A 339 -5.49 -21.59 21.14
N GLU A 340 -4.34 -22.22 20.88
CA GLU A 340 -3.05 -21.86 21.49
C GLU A 340 -2.14 -21.23 20.44
N LYS A 341 -2.11 -21.75 19.21
CA LYS A 341 -1.32 -21.21 18.10
C LYS A 341 -2.17 -21.08 16.84
N CYS A 342 -2.18 -19.89 16.24
CA CYS A 342 -2.89 -19.62 14.99
C CYS A 342 -1.98 -18.90 13.99
N THR A 343 -2.14 -19.23 12.71
CA THR A 343 -1.65 -18.39 11.60
C THR A 343 -2.81 -17.66 10.96
N ILE A 344 -2.67 -16.35 10.86
CA ILE A 344 -3.59 -15.46 10.15
C ILE A 344 -2.93 -15.14 8.81
N LYS A 345 -3.64 -15.38 7.71
CA LYS A 345 -3.22 -15.00 6.35
C LYS A 345 -4.20 -14.00 5.77
N LEU A 346 -3.67 -12.94 5.18
CA LEU A 346 -4.41 -11.88 4.51
C LEU A 346 -3.97 -11.83 3.05
N GLY A 347 -4.90 -12.16 2.15
CA GLY A 347 -4.59 -12.39 0.74
C GLY A 347 -3.49 -13.45 0.55
N ASN A 348 -2.53 -13.14 -0.33
CA ASN A 348 -1.34 -13.95 -0.59
C ASN A 348 -0.05 -13.35 0.01
N SER A 349 -0.11 -12.11 0.49
CA SER A 349 1.08 -11.31 0.83
C SER A 349 1.43 -11.38 2.31
N LEU A 350 0.43 -11.37 3.21
CA LEU A 350 0.67 -11.18 4.63
C LEU A 350 0.32 -12.44 5.43
N LYS A 351 1.27 -12.87 6.26
CA LYS A 351 1.17 -14.05 7.12
C LYS A 351 1.66 -13.71 8.53
N ILE A 352 0.78 -13.83 9.52
CA ILE A 352 1.05 -13.48 10.91
C ILE A 352 0.87 -14.74 11.77
N HIS A 353 1.84 -14.99 12.65
CA HIS A 353 1.80 -16.08 13.62
C HIS A 353 1.48 -15.51 15.00
N LYS A 354 0.46 -16.04 15.67
CA LYS A 354 0.05 -15.59 17.01
C LYS A 354 -0.07 -16.78 17.96
N LYS A 355 0.34 -16.54 19.21
CA LYS A 355 0.13 -17.42 20.35
C LYS A 355 -0.94 -16.80 21.24
N PHE A 356 -1.81 -17.65 21.78
CA PHE A 356 -2.96 -17.27 22.57
C PHE A 356 -2.79 -17.88 23.96
N ALA A 357 -3.05 -17.08 25.00
CA ALA A 357 -3.27 -17.63 26.32
C ALA A 357 -4.70 -18.19 26.44
N LYS A 358 -4.94 -19.01 27.46
CA LYS A 358 -6.26 -19.59 27.72
C LYS A 358 -7.27 -18.48 27.96
N SER A 359 -8.38 -18.50 27.21
CA SER A 359 -9.49 -17.56 27.36
C SER A 359 -9.10 -16.09 27.18
N ASP A 360 -8.02 -15.85 26.45
CA ASP A 360 -7.46 -14.54 26.14
C ASP A 360 -8.17 -13.86 24.97
N THR A 361 -8.05 -12.54 24.89
CA THR A 361 -8.43 -11.77 23.71
C THR A 361 -7.17 -11.26 23.05
N VAL A 362 -6.96 -11.60 21.78
CA VAL A 362 -5.75 -11.22 21.06
C VAL A 362 -6.09 -10.24 19.95
N ASP A 363 -5.47 -9.07 20.04
CA ASP A 363 -5.50 -8.04 19.03
C ASP A 363 -4.33 -8.19 18.06
N VAL A 364 -4.65 -8.17 16.78
CA VAL A 364 -3.69 -8.24 15.67
C VAL A 364 -3.83 -6.96 14.86
N TRP A 365 -3.08 -5.96 15.30
CA TRP A 365 -2.92 -4.70 14.59
C TRP A 365 -2.18 -4.90 13.27
N LEU A 366 -2.73 -4.34 12.20
CA LEU A 366 -2.18 -4.37 10.84
C LEU A 366 -1.73 -2.97 10.39
N THR A 367 -1.80 -2.00 11.30
CA THR A 367 -1.34 -0.63 11.13
C THR A 367 -0.52 -0.21 12.34
N ASP A 368 0.49 0.63 12.09
CA ASP A 368 1.35 1.22 13.12
C ASP A 368 0.92 2.64 13.50
N SER A 369 -0.15 3.17 12.91
CA SER A 369 -0.69 4.48 13.28
C SER A 369 -1.23 4.45 14.72
N MET A 370 -0.56 5.20 15.61
CA MET A 370 -0.97 5.31 17.03
C MET A 370 -2.33 5.98 17.18
N GLU A 371 -2.58 7.06 16.42
CA GLU A 371 -3.87 7.74 16.40
C GLU A 371 -5.01 6.78 16.02
N TYR A 372 -4.75 5.91 15.04
CA TYR A 372 -5.70 4.88 14.65
C TYR A 372 -5.99 3.90 15.79
N ARG A 373 -4.94 3.46 16.51
CA ARG A 373 -5.08 2.54 17.65
C ARG A 373 -5.91 3.17 18.76
N GLU A 374 -5.63 4.41 19.13
CA GLU A 374 -6.34 5.16 20.17
C GLU A 374 -7.84 5.35 19.84
N LYS A 375 -8.18 5.60 18.55
CA LYS A 375 -9.58 5.72 18.11
C LYS A 375 -10.35 4.41 18.24
N ILE A 376 -9.73 3.30 17.88
CA ILE A 376 -10.35 1.98 18.08
C ILE A 376 -10.52 1.68 19.57
N GLU A 377 -9.46 1.86 20.36
CA GLU A 377 -9.49 1.56 21.80
C GLU A 377 -10.52 2.41 22.56
N SER A 378 -10.72 3.66 22.17
CA SER A 378 -11.74 4.55 22.77
C SER A 378 -13.18 4.22 22.38
N SER A 379 -13.39 3.32 21.41
CA SER A 379 -14.72 2.86 20.98
C SER A 379 -15.26 1.68 21.80
N PHE A 380 -14.46 1.10 22.71
CA PHE A 380 -14.84 0.01 23.62
C PHE A 380 -14.86 0.47 25.08
#